data_AF-A0A816URP4-F1
#
_entry.id   AF-A0A816URP4-F1
#
_cell.length_a   1.000
_cell.length_b   1.000
_cell.length_c   1.000
_cell.angle_alpha   90.00
_cell.angle_beta   90.00
_cell.angle_gamma   90.00
#
_symmetry.space_group_name_H-M   'P 1'
#
loop_
_entity.id
_entity.type
_entity.pdbx_description
1 polymer ?
#
loop_
_entity_poly.entity_id
_entity_poly.type
_entity_poly.pdbx_seq_one_letter_code
_entity_poly.pdbx_strand_id
1 'polypeptide(L)'
;MFLWDLRNTWTDLVIINGRARHPQTQGLVERGNRTLEVALGKWMQHNKTDEWSKGLRPVVYSINTSVAEATNKTPYKVVFGQSPRSDFEMWKIISESGISDEENLPGDFIDIFDE
;
A
#
# COMPACT_ATOMS: atom_id res chain seq x y z
N MET A 1 16.46 -10.67 10.21
CA MET A 1 16.39 -9.34 10.84
C MET A 1 15.59 -9.49 12.13
N PHE A 2 16.26 -9.32 13.28
CA PHE A 2 15.60 -9.37 14.58
C PHE A 2 15.09 -7.98 14.98
N LEU A 3 14.13 -7.90 15.93
CA LEU A 3 13.62 -6.62 16.45
C LEU A 3 14.74 -5.71 16.99
N TRP A 4 15.82 -6.30 17.45
CA TRP A 4 17.03 -5.59 17.88
C TRP A 4 17.76 -4.89 16.73
N ASP A 5 17.81 -5.49 15.54
CA ASP A 5 18.46 -4.89 14.38
C ASP A 5 17.72 -3.61 13.94
N LEU A 6 16.39 -3.63 13.98
CA LEU A 6 15.53 -2.47 13.66
C LEU A 6 15.80 -1.25 14.55
N ARG A 7 15.94 -1.48 15.86
CA ARG A 7 16.19 -0.41 16.84
C ARG A 7 17.59 0.17 16.71
N ASN A 8 18.56 -0.64 16.28
CA ASN A 8 19.92 -0.16 16.04
C ASN A 8 20.01 0.69 14.76
N THR A 9 19.24 0.34 13.72
CA THR A 9 19.20 1.11 12.47
C THR A 9 18.43 2.42 12.61
N TRP A 10 17.34 2.43 13.38
CA TRP A 10 16.51 3.61 13.60
C TRP A 10 16.41 3.90 15.11
N THR A 11 17.28 4.77 15.59
CA THR A 11 17.42 5.07 17.03
C THR A 11 16.16 5.67 17.65
N ASP A 12 15.35 6.36 16.85
CA ASP A 12 14.08 6.98 17.27
C ASP A 12 12.87 6.03 17.13
N LEU A 13 13.08 4.80 16.66
CA LEU A 13 12.01 3.82 16.46
C LEU A 13 11.46 3.31 17.80
N VAL A 14 10.19 3.62 18.06
CA VAL A 14 9.44 3.07 19.20
C VAL A 14 8.64 1.85 18.74
N ILE A 15 9.01 0.66 19.25
CA ILE A 15 8.25 -0.57 19.01
C ILE A 15 7.08 -0.65 20.00
N ILE A 16 5.86 -0.56 19.50
CA ILE A 16 4.64 -0.70 20.30
C ILE A 16 4.11 -2.13 20.16
N ASN A 17 4.26 -2.93 21.21
CA ASN A 17 3.71 -4.28 21.25
C ASN A 17 2.26 -4.28 21.73
N GLY A 18 1.41 -5.08 21.08
CA GLY A 18 0.07 -5.38 21.58
C GLY A 18 0.15 -6.06 22.95
N ARG A 19 -0.79 -5.77 23.85
CA ARG A 19 -0.89 -6.49 25.13
C ARG A 19 -1.35 -7.91 24.89
N ALA A 20 -0.72 -8.87 25.55
CA ALA A 20 -1.16 -10.27 25.51
C ALA A 20 -2.65 -10.36 25.87
N ARG A 21 -3.44 -11.01 25.00
CA ARG A 21 -4.89 -11.24 25.15
C ARG A 21 -5.77 -9.98 25.11
N HIS A 22 -5.26 -8.85 24.62
CA HIS A 22 -6.05 -7.63 24.37
C HIS A 22 -5.97 -7.20 22.89
N PRO A 23 -6.61 -7.96 21.97
CA PRO A 23 -6.61 -7.67 20.52
C PRO A 23 -7.31 -6.35 20.16
N GLN A 24 -8.15 -5.81 21.05
CA GLN A 24 -8.88 -4.54 20.82
C GLN A 24 -7.98 -3.35 20.48
N THR A 25 -6.75 -3.29 21.01
CA THR A 25 -5.77 -2.23 20.68
C THR A 25 -5.24 -2.29 19.25
N GLN A 26 -5.42 -3.42 18.54
CA GLN A 26 -4.97 -3.61 17.15
C GLN A 26 -6.13 -3.84 16.17
N GLY A 27 -7.37 -3.62 16.60
CA GLY A 27 -8.56 -3.95 15.80
C GLY A 27 -8.65 -3.23 14.45
N LEU A 28 -8.04 -2.05 14.29
CA LEU A 28 -7.97 -1.37 12.98
C LEU A 28 -7.04 -2.11 12.01
N VAL A 29 -5.88 -2.55 12.48
CA VAL A 29 -4.92 -3.34 11.70
C VAL A 29 -5.52 -4.69 11.34
N GLU A 30 -6.15 -5.37 12.31
CA GLU A 30 -6.83 -6.65 12.08
C GLU A 30 -7.96 -6.53 11.04
N ARG A 31 -8.77 -5.47 11.11
CA ARG A 31 -9.80 -5.20 10.09
C ARG A 31 -9.20 -4.93 8.72
N GLY A 32 -8.12 -4.13 8.64
CA GLY A 32 -7.41 -3.87 7.40
C GLY A 32 -6.87 -5.16 6.76
N ASN A 33 -6.22 -6.00 7.57
CA ASN A 33 -5.69 -7.29 7.12
C ASN A 33 -6.80 -8.21 6.63
N ARG A 34 -7.93 -8.29 7.34
CA ARG A 34 -9.09 -9.08 6.90
C ARG A 34 -9.65 -8.60 5.56
N THR A 35 -9.75 -7.28 5.35
CA THR A 35 -10.20 -6.73 4.06
C THR A 35 -9.24 -7.11 2.93
N LEU A 36 -7.93 -7.04 3.19
CA LEU A 36 -6.89 -7.45 2.24
C LEU A 36 -7.00 -8.94 1.88
N GLU A 37 -7.10 -9.82 2.87
CA GLU A 37 -7.25 -11.27 2.67
C GLU A 37 -8.49 -11.62 1.86
N VAL A 38 -9.64 -11.00 2.15
CA VAL A 38 -10.88 -11.23 1.41
C VAL A 38 -10.75 -10.77 -0.05
N ALA A 39 -10.14 -9.61 -0.28
CA ALA A 39 -9.95 -9.08 -1.63
C ALA A 39 -8.93 -9.92 -2.43
N LEU A 40 -7.84 -10.36 -1.80
CA LEU A 40 -6.89 -11.30 -2.39
C LEU A 40 -7.54 -12.63 -2.74
N GLY A 41 -8.34 -13.20 -1.82
CA GLY A 41 -9.06 -14.45 -2.09
C GLY A 41 -9.98 -14.35 -3.30
N LYS A 42 -10.70 -13.23 -3.45
CA LYS A 42 -11.53 -12.97 -4.64
C LYS A 42 -10.69 -12.85 -5.91
N TRP A 43 -9.57 -12.14 -5.84
CA TRP A 43 -8.66 -11.99 -6.98
C TRP A 43 -8.09 -13.34 -7.42
N MET A 44 -7.66 -14.18 -6.47
CA MET A 44 -7.14 -15.52 -6.73
C MET A 44 -8.20 -16.43 -7.37
N GLN A 45 -9.43 -16.41 -6.86
CA GLN A 45 -10.55 -17.15 -7.45
C GLN A 45 -10.85 -16.71 -8.89
N HIS A 46 -10.83 -15.40 -9.15
CA HIS A 46 -11.06 -14.85 -10.48
C HIS A 46 -9.96 -15.24 -11.48
N ASN A 47 -8.71 -15.19 -11.04
CA ASN A 47 -7.53 -15.47 -11.88
C ASN A 47 -7.15 -16.96 -11.92
N LYS A 48 -7.86 -17.82 -11.18
CA LYS A 48 -7.61 -19.27 -11.09
C LYS A 48 -6.15 -19.59 -10.74
N THR A 49 -5.59 -18.83 -9.79
CA THR A 49 -4.19 -18.97 -9.36
C THR A 49 -4.06 -18.84 -7.84
N ASP A 50 -3.10 -19.57 -7.31
CA ASP A 50 -2.64 -19.60 -5.92
C ASP A 50 -1.57 -18.53 -5.66
N GLU A 51 -1.07 -17.87 -6.71
CA GLU A 51 0.02 -16.89 -6.65
C GLU A 51 -0.45 -15.54 -6.10
N TRP A 52 -0.78 -15.51 -4.82
CA TRP A 52 -1.27 -14.33 -4.10
C TRP A 52 -0.35 -13.12 -4.22
N SER A 53 0.97 -13.34 -4.34
CA SER A 53 1.97 -12.28 -4.48
C SER A 53 1.78 -11.44 -5.75
N LYS A 54 1.33 -12.06 -6.85
CA LYS A 54 0.98 -11.35 -8.10
C LYS A 54 -0.28 -10.49 -7.94
N GLY A 55 -1.19 -10.90 -7.05
CA GLY A 55 -2.42 -10.18 -6.74
C GLY A 55 -2.24 -8.99 -5.79
N LEU A 56 -1.12 -8.89 -5.07
CA LEU A 56 -0.91 -7.83 -4.07
C LEU A 56 -1.06 -6.42 -4.66
N ARG A 57 -0.31 -6.12 -5.73
CA ARG A 57 -0.32 -4.79 -6.36
C ARG A 57 -1.73 -4.35 -6.78
N PRO A 58 -2.47 -5.12 -7.60
CA PRO A 58 -3.81 -4.71 -8.03
C PRO A 58 -4.82 -4.66 -6.88
N VAL A 59 -4.73 -5.57 -5.90
CA VAL A 59 -5.67 -5.59 -4.76
C VAL A 59 -5.44 -4.41 -3.82
N VAL A 60 -4.19 -4.12 -3.45
CA VAL A 60 -3.85 -2.97 -2.60
C VAL A 60 -4.26 -1.67 -3.28
N TYR A 61 -4.01 -1.54 -4.58
CA TYR A 61 -4.48 -0.39 -5.35
C TYR A 61 -6.01 -0.24 -5.24
N SER A 62 -6.75 -1.32 -5.53
CA SER A 62 -8.22 -1.30 -5.44
C SER A 62 -8.73 -0.91 -4.05
N ILE A 63 -8.10 -1.38 -2.97
CA ILE A 63 -8.48 -1.01 -1.61
C ILE A 63 -8.20 0.48 -1.36
N ASN A 64 -7.02 0.97 -1.75
CA ASN A 64 -6.60 2.34 -1.52
C ASN A 64 -7.37 3.37 -2.34
N THR A 65 -7.93 2.97 -3.49
CA THR A 65 -8.74 3.85 -4.36
C THR A 65 -10.24 3.71 -4.15
N SER A 66 -10.69 2.80 -3.29
CA SER A 66 -12.11 2.66 -2.94
C SER A 66 -12.50 3.60 -1.81
N VAL A 67 -13.70 4.18 -1.89
CA VAL A 67 -14.20 5.07 -0.83
C VAL A 67 -14.42 4.27 0.45
N ALA A 68 -13.76 4.68 1.53
CA ALA A 68 -13.97 4.11 2.84
C ALA A 68 -15.17 4.79 3.51
N GLU A 69 -16.12 3.98 4.02
CA GLU A 69 -17.35 4.47 4.67
C GLU A 69 -17.04 5.40 5.86
N ALA A 70 -16.03 5.06 6.65
CA ALA A 70 -15.66 5.81 7.86
C ALA A 70 -15.23 7.27 7.60
N THR A 71 -14.64 7.54 6.43
CA THR A 71 -14.08 8.87 6.10
C THR A 71 -14.76 9.54 4.91
N ASN A 72 -15.65 8.80 4.22
CA ASN A 72 -16.24 9.16 2.93
C ASN A 72 -15.20 9.62 1.89
N LYS A 73 -13.97 9.12 2.02
CA LYS A 73 -12.81 9.43 1.17
C LYS A 73 -12.06 8.13 0.88
N THR A 74 -11.26 8.12 -0.19
CA THR A 74 -10.36 6.99 -0.46
C THR A 74 -9.16 7.06 0.49
N PRO A 75 -8.64 5.91 0.99
CA PRO A 75 -7.43 5.89 1.80
C PRO A 75 -6.26 6.64 1.14
N TYR A 76 -6.10 6.48 -0.18
CA TYR A 76 -5.10 7.21 -0.96
C TYR A 76 -5.23 8.73 -0.79
N LYS A 77 -6.45 9.26 -0.93
CA LYS A 77 -6.69 10.70 -0.79
C LYS A 77 -6.47 11.20 0.64
N VAL A 78 -6.69 10.36 1.64
CA VAL A 78 -6.42 10.70 3.05
C VAL A 78 -4.92 10.83 3.30
N VAL A 79 -4.10 9.95 2.71
CA VAL A 79 -2.65 9.93 2.90
C VAL A 79 -1.95 11.00 2.05
N PHE A 80 -2.29 11.10 0.77
CA PHE A 80 -1.56 11.93 -0.20
C PHE A 80 -2.25 13.26 -0.52
N GLY A 81 -3.47 13.51 -0.02
CA GLY A 81 -4.22 14.73 -0.31
C GLY A 81 -4.79 14.83 -1.73
N GLN A 82 -4.35 13.98 -2.66
CA GLN A 82 -4.77 13.96 -4.06
C GLN A 82 -5.46 12.63 -4.44
N SER A 83 -6.12 12.61 -5.60
CA SER A 83 -6.61 11.37 -6.18
C SER A 83 -5.46 10.60 -6.84
N PRO A 84 -5.52 9.26 -6.94
CA PRO A 84 -4.53 8.49 -7.67
C PRO A 84 -4.49 8.95 -9.13
N ARG A 85 -3.29 9.20 -9.66
CA ARG A 85 -3.12 9.53 -11.08
C ARG A 85 -3.40 8.27 -11.90
N SER A 86 -4.37 8.35 -12.81
CA SER A 86 -4.65 7.31 -13.79
C SER A 86 -3.85 7.46 -15.07
N ASP A 87 -2.86 8.36 -15.08
CA ASP A 87 -2.17 8.75 -16.30
C ASP A 87 -1.29 7.61 -16.82
N PHE A 88 -1.78 6.96 -17.87
CA PHE A 88 -1.12 5.84 -18.52
C PHE A 88 0.23 6.24 -19.14
N GLU A 89 0.40 7.50 -19.55
CA GLU A 89 1.64 7.98 -20.16
C GLU A 89 2.78 8.02 -19.15
N MET A 90 2.49 8.46 -17.92
CA MET A 90 3.46 8.44 -16.82
C MET A 90 3.91 7.00 -16.49
N TRP A 91 2.97 6.06 -16.35
CA TRP A 91 3.27 4.66 -16.06
C TRP A 91 4.08 3.99 -17.19
N LYS A 92 3.80 4.36 -18.44
CA LYS A 92 4.53 3.88 -19.59
C LYS A 92 5.99 4.35 -19.55
N ILE A 93 6.23 5.63 -19.30
CA ILE A 93 7.59 6.20 -19.20
C ILE A 93 8.39 5.55 -18.06
N ILE A 94 7.78 5.34 -16.89
CA ILE A 94 8.42 4.63 -15.76
C ILE A 94 8.82 3.21 -16.16
N SER A 95 7.92 2.49 -16.85
CA SER A 95 8.15 1.10 -17.27
C SER A 95 9.25 0.99 -18.32
N GLU A 96 9.30 1.92 -19.27
CA GLU A 96 10.33 1.99 -20.32
C GLU A 96 11.68 2.42 -19.75
N SER A 97 11.68 3.23 -18.70
CA SER A 97 12.89 3.65 -17.98
C SER A 97 13.47 2.56 -17.07
N GLY A 98 12.82 1.40 -16.95
CA GLY A 98 13.27 0.28 -16.11
C GLY A 98 13.20 0.57 -14.61
N ILE A 99 12.45 1.59 -14.19
CA ILE A 99 12.33 2.01 -12.80
C ILE A 99 11.31 1.10 -12.11
N SER A 100 11.78 0.23 -11.22
CA SER A 100 10.95 -0.72 -10.48
C SER A 100 10.58 -0.29 -9.06
N ASP A 101 11.25 0.75 -8.55
CA ASP A 101 11.14 1.26 -7.19
C ASP A 101 10.91 2.77 -7.21
N GLU A 102 10.03 3.26 -6.34
CA GLU A 102 9.66 4.66 -6.19
C GLU A 102 10.85 5.52 -5.75
N GLU A 103 11.80 4.95 -5.00
CA GLU A 103 13.03 5.63 -4.59
C GLU A 103 13.96 5.99 -5.76
N ASN A 104 13.77 5.34 -6.93
CA ASN A 104 14.54 5.59 -8.13
C ASN A 104 13.85 6.58 -9.10
N LEU A 105 12.76 7.21 -8.67
CA LEU A 105 12.12 8.26 -9.46
C LEU A 105 13.00 9.53 -9.46
N PRO A 106 13.20 10.19 -10.62
CA PRO A 106 13.83 11.49 -10.66
C PRO A 106 13.07 12.49 -9.77
N GLY A 107 13.78 13.34 -9.02
CA GLY A 107 13.16 14.30 -8.09
C GLY A 107 12.16 15.25 -8.76
N ASP A 108 12.39 15.56 -10.03
CA ASP A 108 11.55 16.47 -10.83
C ASP A 108 10.49 15.70 -11.65
N PHE A 109 10.41 14.36 -11.51
CA PHE A 109 9.59 13.51 -12.37
C PHE A 109 8.08 13.84 -12.30
N ILE A 110 7.63 14.37 -11.15
CA ILE A 110 6.23 14.76 -10.95
C ILE A 110 5.92 16.08 -11.68
N ASP A 111 6.87 17.00 -11.72
CA ASP A 111 6.70 18.35 -12.29
C ASP A 111 6.65 18.33 -13.84
N ILE A 112 7.21 17.29 -14.48
CA ILE A 112 7.22 17.13 -15.95
C ILE A 112 5.79 16.96 -16.53
N PHE A 113 4.83 16.53 -15.71
CA PHE A 113 3.47 16.19 -16.15
C PHE A 113 2.40 17.11 -15.55
N ASP A 114 2.81 18.18 -14.86
CA ASP A 114 1.92 19.17 -14.26
C ASP A 114 1.82 20.48 -15.09
N GLU A 115 2.26 20.47 -16.36
CA GLU A 115 2.08 21.55 -17.37
C GLU A 115 0.82 21.36 -18.25
#